data_AF-A0A6B3IKX1-F1
#
_entry.id   AF-A0A6B3IKX1-F1
#
_cell.length_a   1.000
_cell.length_b   1.000
_cell.length_c   1.000
_cell.angle_alpha   90.00
_cell.angle_beta   90.00
_cell.angle_gamma   90.00
#
_symmetry.space_group_name_H-M   'P 1'
#
loop_
_entity.id
_entity.type
_entity.pdbx_description
1 polymer ?
#
loop_
_entity_poly.entity_id
_entity_poly.type
_entity_poly.pdbx_seq_one_letter_code
_entity_poly.pdbx_strand_id
1 'polypeptide(L)'
;KSREADLSEVYLATCVYAVYDPVTRRCTFANAGHMPPAVVEPGRPARLIDVPPGMPLGVGGEPFEEVEVELAENALLTLYTDGLVESRDQPL
;
A
#
# COMPACT_ATOMS: atom_id res chain seq x y z
N LYS A 1 0.60 5.87 40.25
CA LYS A 1 1.82 5.29 39.67
C LYS A 1 2.01 5.95 38.31
N SER A 2 3.03 6.78 38.19
CA SER A 2 3.40 7.54 37.00
C SER A 2 3.48 6.60 35.79
N ARG A 3 2.78 6.96 34.72
CA ARG A 3 2.88 6.30 33.41
C ARG A 3 4.04 6.99 32.69
N GLU A 4 5.27 6.71 33.12
CA GLU A 4 6.43 6.94 32.25
C GLU A 4 6.24 5.99 31.08
N ALA A 5 5.96 6.53 29.90
CA ALA A 5 5.93 5.75 28.67
C ALA A 5 7.33 5.14 28.51
N ASP A 6 7.39 3.82 28.51
CA ASP A 6 8.60 3.09 28.19
C ASP A 6 9.05 3.51 26.79
N LEU A 7 10.14 4.28 26.70
CA LEU A 7 10.67 4.88 25.47
C LEU A 7 11.34 3.86 24.55
N SER A 8 10.97 2.58 24.61
CA SER A 8 11.59 1.50 23.84
C SER A 8 10.63 0.55 23.12
N GLU A 9 9.39 0.96 22.85
CA GLU A 9 8.55 0.25 21.89
C GLU A 9 8.67 0.90 20.50
N VAL A 10 9.48 0.31 19.63
CA VAL A 10 9.55 0.71 18.21
C VAL A 10 8.32 0.13 17.51
N TYR A 11 7.32 0.98 17.29
CA TYR A 11 6.14 0.61 16.50
C TYR A 11 6.48 0.66 15.02
N LEU A 12 6.43 -0.51 14.36
CA LEU A 12 6.61 -0.65 12.92
C LEU A 12 5.29 -1.02 12.26
N ALA A 13 5.03 -0.45 11.08
CA ALA A 13 3.86 -0.79 10.28
C ALA A 13 4.19 -0.73 8.79
N THR A 14 3.67 -1.69 8.02
CA THR A 14 3.63 -1.56 6.56
C THR A 14 2.38 -0.77 6.16
N CYS A 15 2.47 -0.02 5.07
CA CYS A 15 1.34 0.77 4.57
C CYS A 15 1.42 0.95 3.06
N VAL A 16 0.29 0.87 2.38
CA VAL A 16 0.13 1.46 1.05
C VAL A 16 -0.86 2.60 1.17
N TYR A 17 -0.50 3.76 0.63
CA TYR A 17 -1.31 4.98 0.68
C TYR A 17 -1.70 5.39 -0.73
N ALA A 18 -2.94 5.84 -0.90
CA ALA A 18 -3.49 6.22 -2.18
C ALA A 18 -4.29 7.52 -2.06
N VAL A 19 -4.05 8.46 -2.97
CA VAL A 19 -4.85 9.68 -3.13
C VAL A 19 -5.49 9.64 -4.51
N TYR A 20 -6.81 9.58 -4.53
CA TYR A 20 -7.59 9.53 -5.77
C TYR A 20 -8.26 10.89 -6.05
N ASP A 21 -7.99 11.46 -7.21
CA ASP A 21 -8.74 12.59 -7.76
C ASP A 21 -9.88 12.06 -8.66
N PRO A 22 -11.15 12.18 -8.23
CA PRO A 22 -12.28 11.69 -9.00
C PRO A 22 -12.57 12.52 -10.26
N VAL A 23 -12.06 13.75 -10.37
CA VAL A 23 -12.28 14.61 -11.54
C VAL A 23 -11.40 14.16 -12.70
N THR A 24 -10.11 13.92 -12.44
CA THR A 24 -9.16 13.49 -13.47
C THR A 24 -9.01 11.97 -13.57
N ARG A 25 -9.59 11.21 -12.62
CA ARG A 25 -9.44 9.76 -12.44
C ARG A 25 -7.98 9.31 -12.21
N ARG A 26 -7.16 10.22 -11.69
CA ARG A 26 -5.76 9.93 -11.35
C ARG A 26 -5.66 9.48 -9.91
N CYS A 27 -4.90 8.42 -9.68
CA CYS A 27 -4.61 7.91 -8.36
C CYS A 27 -3.10 7.88 -8.16
N THR A 28 -2.62 8.60 -7.13
CA THR A 28 -1.22 8.63 -6.74
C THR A 28 -1.01 7.68 -5.57
N PHE A 29 0.02 6.84 -5.67
CA PHE A 29 0.35 5.82 -4.68
C PHE A 29 1.74 6.04 -4.11
N ALA A 30 1.91 5.71 -2.83
CA ALA A 30 3.20 5.52 -2.16
C ALA A 30 3.13 4.25 -1.30
N ASN A 31 4.25 3.53 -1.18
CA ASN A 31 4.30 2.24 -0.50
C ASN A 31 5.42 2.19 0.55
N ALA A 32 5.05 1.93 1.81
CA ALA A 32 5.93 1.66 2.93
C ALA A 32 5.96 0.14 3.22
N GLY A 33 6.61 -0.62 2.34
CA GLY A 33 6.88 -2.05 2.52
C GLY A 33 5.64 -2.97 2.52
N HIS A 34 4.51 -2.51 2.00
CA HIS A 34 3.27 -3.25 1.88
C HIS A 34 3.12 -3.94 0.51
N MET A 35 2.11 -4.79 0.36
CA MET A 35 1.81 -5.45 -0.91
C MET A 35 1.31 -4.45 -1.96
N PRO A 36 1.67 -4.64 -3.25
CA PRO A 36 1.27 -3.74 -4.32
C PRO A 36 -0.27 -3.74 -4.52
N PRO A 37 -0.89 -2.58 -4.77
CA PRO A 37 -2.31 -2.50 -5.13
C PRO A 37 -2.64 -3.32 -6.36
N ALA A 38 -3.84 -3.90 -6.41
CA ALA A 38 -4.37 -4.54 -7.61
C ALA A 38 -5.45 -3.68 -8.26
N VAL A 39 -5.50 -3.66 -9.59
CA VAL A 39 -6.58 -3.04 -10.35
C VAL A 39 -7.18 -4.01 -11.35
N VAL A 40 -8.51 -3.99 -11.43
CA VAL A 40 -9.28 -4.72 -12.43
C VAL A 40 -10.03 -3.70 -13.28
N GLU A 41 -9.71 -3.67 -14.57
CA GLU A 41 -10.38 -2.82 -15.54
C GLU A 41 -11.39 -3.67 -16.34
N PRO A 42 -12.52 -3.09 -16.80
CA PRO A 42 -13.50 -3.83 -17.59
C PRO A 42 -12.88 -4.52 -18.81
N GLY A 43 -13.09 -5.83 -18.94
CA GLY A 43 -12.60 -6.63 -20.06
C GLY A 43 -11.09 -6.92 -20.06
N ARG A 44 -10.37 -6.56 -18.99
CA ARG A 44 -8.93 -6.84 -18.84
C ARG A 44 -8.66 -7.74 -17.63
N PRO A 45 -7.61 -8.58 -17.68
CA PRO A 45 -7.13 -9.28 -16.50
C PRO A 45 -6.74 -8.30 -15.39
N ALA A 46 -6.81 -8.76 -14.14
CA ALA A 46 -6.27 -8.03 -13.00
C ALA A 46 -4.76 -7.79 -13.20
N ARG A 47 -4.29 -6.61 -12.81
CA ARG A 47 -2.85 -6.28 -12.78
C ARG A 47 -2.48 -5.64 -11.46
N LEU A 48 -1.24 -5.88 -11.03
CA LEU A 48 -0.64 -5.15 -9.92
C LEU A 48 -0.16 -3.79 -10.41
N ILE A 49 -0.28 -2.78 -9.56
CA ILE A 49 0.30 -1.46 -9.76
C ILE A 49 1.73 -1.53 -9.25
N ASP A 50 2.68 -1.20 -10.12
CA ASP A 50 4.10 -1.15 -9.77
C ASP A 50 4.38 0.12 -8.96
N VAL A 51 4.39 -0.02 -7.63
CA VAL A 51 4.68 1.05 -6.67
C VAL A 51 6.01 0.72 -6.01
N PRO A 52 7.05 1.57 -6.15
CA PRO A 52 8.34 1.31 -5.52
C PRO A 52 8.19 1.10 -4.00
N PRO A 53 8.71 -0.02 -3.45
CA PRO A 53 8.58 -0.28 -2.03
C PRO A 53 9.61 0.53 -1.23
N GLY A 54 9.13 1.30 -0.26
CA GLY A 54 9.95 1.92 0.78
C GLY A 54 10.04 1.09 2.06
N MET A 55 10.79 1.61 3.05
CA MET A 55 10.91 0.99 4.37
C MET A 55 9.59 1.08 5.16
N PRO A 56 9.27 0.12 6.05
CA PRO A 56 8.12 0.24 6.93
C PRO A 56 8.14 1.53 7.75
N LEU A 57 6.95 2.06 8.05
CA LEU A 57 6.80 3.23 8.91
C LEU A 57 7.44 2.96 10.27
N GLY A 58 8.10 3.97 10.85
CA GLY A 58 8.79 3.87 12.13
C GLY A 58 10.25 3.40 12.05
N VAL A 59 10.71 2.83 10.93
CA VAL A 59 12.14 2.49 10.73
C VAL A 59 12.99 3.74 10.51
N GLY A 60 12.42 4.77 9.87
CA GLY A 60 13.19 5.87 9.27
C GLY A 60 13.84 5.44 7.95
N GLY A 61 14.29 6.40 7.16
CA GLY A 61 14.89 6.14 5.85
C GLY A 61 14.64 7.25 4.84
N GLU A 62 14.87 6.92 3.57
CA GLU A 62 14.61 7.79 2.43
C GLU A 62 13.11 8.09 2.26
N PRO A 63 12.74 9.19 1.58
CA PRO A 63 11.35 9.46 1.21
C PRO A 63 10.73 8.31 0.41
N PHE A 64 9.41 8.16 0.53
CA PHE A 64 8.65 7.22 -0.29
C PHE A 64 8.48 7.78 -1.70
N GLU A 65 8.81 6.98 -2.71
CA GLU A 65 8.55 7.35 -4.10
C GLU A 65 7.06 7.25 -4.44
N GLU A 66 6.59 8.20 -5.24
CA GLU A 66 5.20 8.27 -5.69
C GLU A 66 5.09 7.81 -7.14
N VAL A 67 4.03 7.05 -7.43
CA VAL A 67 3.61 6.73 -8.81
C VAL A 67 2.16 7.15 -9.02
N GLU A 68 1.93 7.84 -10.13
CA GLU A 68 0.59 8.24 -10.56
C GLU A 68 0.12 7.30 -11.68
N VAL A 69 -1.12 6.83 -11.56
CA VAL A 69 -1.79 6.05 -12.62
C VAL A 69 -3.17 6.62 -12.89
N GLU A 70 -3.58 6.62 -14.16
CA GLU A 70 -4.98 6.86 -14.51
C GLU A 70 -5.78 5.56 -14.34
N LEU A 71 -6.89 5.62 -13.61
CA LEU A 71 -7.83 4.52 -13.47
C LEU A 71 -8.95 4.65 -14.50
N ALA A 72 -9.19 3.58 -15.25
CA ALA A 72 -10.32 3.54 -16.19
C ALA A 72 -11.66 3.74 -15.46
N GLU A 73 -12.65 4.28 -16.16
CA GLU A 73 -14.02 4.29 -15.65
C GLU A 73 -14.48 2.87 -15.30
N ASN A 74 -15.18 2.74 -14.17
CA ASN A 74 -15.65 1.45 -13.63
C ASN A 74 -14.53 0.46 -13.29
N ALA A 75 -13.28 0.90 -13.17
CA ALA A 75 -12.22 0.06 -12.61
C ALA A 75 -12.46 -0.21 -11.12
N LEU A 76 -12.05 -1.41 -10.68
CA LEU A 76 -11.99 -1.78 -9.27
C LEU A 76 -10.53 -1.70 -8.80
N LEU A 77 -10.27 -0.82 -7.83
CA LEU A 77 -9.00 -0.74 -7.11
C LEU A 77 -9.11 -1.53 -5.80
N THR A 78 -8.16 -2.42 -5.54
CA THR A 78 -8.11 -3.24 -4.34
C THR A 78 -6.81 -3.00 -3.59
N LEU A 79 -6.93 -2.61 -2.32
CA LEU A 79 -5.87 -2.62 -1.33
C LEU A 79 -6.15 -3.78 -0.36
N TYR A 80 -5.12 -4.54 -0.03
CA TYR A 80 -5.25 -5.77 0.74
C TYR A 80 -4.02 -6.00 1.58
N THR A 81 -4.19 -6.71 2.70
CA THR A 81 -3.09 -7.11 3.58
C THR A 81 -2.60 -8.51 3.23
N ASP A 82 -1.42 -8.86 3.73
CA ASP A 82 -0.81 -10.19 3.62
C ASP A 82 -1.78 -11.32 3.98
N GLY A 83 -2.60 -11.18 5.01
CA GLY A 83 -3.58 -12.21 5.42
C GLY A 83 -4.63 -12.59 4.37
N LEU A 84 -4.75 -11.87 3.25
CA LEU A 84 -5.57 -12.28 2.11
C LEU A 84 -4.88 -13.33 1.21
N VAL A 85 -3.55 -13.25 1.10
CA VAL A 85 -2.74 -14.00 0.12
C VAL A 85 -1.79 -14.99 0.79
N GLU A 86 -1.43 -14.73 2.04
CA GLU A 86 -0.74 -15.68 2.91
C GLU A 86 -1.72 -16.70 3.44
N SER A 87 -1.34 -17.97 3.35
CA SER A 87 -1.98 -19.05 4.10
C SER A 87 -0.92 -19.80 4.90
N ARG A 88 -1.34 -20.52 5.94
CA ARG A 88 -0.42 -21.31 6.78
C ARG A 88 0.41 -22.31 5.98
N ASP A 89 -0.12 -22.77 4.85
CA ASP A 89 0.48 -23.77 3.99
C ASP A 89 1.11 -23.17 2.72
N GLN A 90 1.02 -21.84 2.54
CA GLN A 90 1.55 -21.13 1.39
C GLN A 90 1.97 -19.70 1.78
N PRO A 91 3.27 -19.49 2.12
CA PRO A 91 3.81 -18.14 2.29
C PRO A 91 3.87 -17.41 0.93
N LEU A 92 3.99 -16.08 1.01
CA LEU A 92 4.19 -15.19 -0.15
C LEU A 92 5.38 -15.58 -1.04
#